data_AF-A0A4P5VLS5-F1
#
_entry.id   AF-A0A4P5VLS5-F1
#
_cell.length_a   1.000
_cell.length_b   1.000
_cell.length_c   1.000
_cell.angle_alpha   90.00
_cell.angle_beta   90.00
_cell.angle_gamma   90.00
#
_symmetry.space_group_name_H-M   'P 1'
#
loop_
_entity.id
_entity.type
_entity.pdbx_description
1 polymer ?
#
loop_
_entity_poly.entity_id
_entity_poly.type
_entity_poly.pdbx_seq_one_letter_code
_entity_poly.pdbx_strand_id
1 'polypeptide(L)'
;MEAERRDPVEATLPRLDLQLLTTSLDPLACLAAWQRQLADLPGGMPAAEAHFIGRVRGVSGQGLPLEALELEHYPAMAERRLQELALVTAQEATAVLVRHRIGQLRPGDAIVLVAVAADRRGPAQRCGQALLEGLKHDVPFWKREWVNGVGTWVEGNTPL
;
A
#
# COMPACT_ATOMS: atom_id res chain seq x y z
N MET A 1 -15.14 -41.74 -13.57
CA MET A 1 -13.99 -40.86 -13.28
C MET A 1 -14.11 -39.67 -14.21
N GLU A 2 -15.04 -38.78 -13.90
CA GLU A 2 -15.27 -37.55 -14.65
C GLU A 2 -14.51 -36.44 -13.93
N ALA A 3 -13.50 -35.91 -14.60
CA ALA A 3 -12.85 -34.69 -14.18
C ALA A 3 -13.87 -33.56 -14.35
N GLU A 4 -14.38 -33.01 -13.25
CA GLU A 4 -15.12 -31.74 -13.24
C GLU A 4 -14.24 -30.68 -13.92
N ARG A 5 -14.62 -30.30 -15.13
CA ARG A 5 -14.17 -29.05 -15.72
C ARG A 5 -14.74 -27.94 -14.84
N ARG A 6 -13.90 -27.37 -13.97
CA ARG A 6 -14.18 -26.07 -13.36
C ARG A 6 -14.32 -25.08 -14.50
N ASP A 7 -15.50 -24.48 -14.61
CA ASP A 7 -15.71 -23.32 -15.47
C ASP A 7 -14.65 -22.25 -15.15
N PRO A 8 -14.11 -21.54 -16.15
CA PRO A 8 -13.21 -20.44 -15.89
C PRO A 8 -13.98 -19.41 -15.06
N VAL A 9 -13.56 -19.21 -13.81
CA VAL A 9 -14.02 -18.09 -12.99
C VAL A 9 -13.72 -16.83 -13.80
N GLU A 10 -14.77 -16.18 -14.31
CA GLU A 10 -14.66 -14.89 -14.98
C GLU A 10 -13.90 -13.97 -14.04
N ALA A 11 -12.69 -13.56 -14.43
CA ALA A 11 -11.76 -12.85 -13.56
C ALA A 11 -12.36 -11.49 -13.20
N THR A 12 -13.07 -11.45 -12.08
CA THR A 12 -13.68 -10.24 -11.56
C THR A 12 -12.54 -9.36 -11.07
N LEU A 13 -12.49 -8.11 -11.54
CA LEU A 13 -11.47 -7.16 -11.09
C LEU A 13 -11.54 -6.98 -9.57
N PRO A 14 -10.39 -6.86 -8.88
CA PRO A 14 -10.37 -6.66 -7.44
C PRO A 14 -11.12 -5.37 -7.06
N ARG A 15 -11.79 -5.38 -5.91
CA ARG A 15 -12.28 -4.14 -5.30
C ARG A 15 -11.09 -3.32 -4.81
N LEU A 16 -10.93 -2.10 -5.34
CA LEU A 16 -9.82 -1.22 -5.00
C LEU A 16 -10.28 -0.09 -4.09
N ASP A 17 -9.60 0.09 -2.96
CA ASP A 17 -9.74 1.24 -2.06
C ASP A 17 -8.37 1.91 -1.88
N LEU A 18 -8.09 2.94 -2.69
CA LEU A 18 -6.77 3.54 -2.82
C LEU A 18 -6.83 5.02 -2.47
N GLN A 19 -5.98 5.50 -1.56
CA GLN A 19 -6.00 6.91 -1.16
C GLN A 19 -4.64 7.43 -0.72
N LEU A 20 -4.31 8.65 -1.18
CA LEU A 20 -3.23 9.46 -0.64
C LEU A 20 -3.78 10.40 0.45
N LEU A 21 -3.11 10.44 1.60
CA LEU A 21 -3.59 11.12 2.81
C LEU A 21 -2.63 12.25 3.20
N THR A 22 -3.17 13.45 3.44
CA THR A 22 -2.42 14.56 4.04
C THR A 22 -2.51 14.59 5.57
N THR A 23 -3.52 13.93 6.14
CA THR A 23 -3.78 13.84 7.60
C THR A 23 -3.25 12.55 8.18
N SER A 24 -3.17 12.45 9.52
CA SER A 24 -2.71 11.24 10.21
C SER A 24 -3.40 9.95 9.74
N LEU A 25 -2.61 8.87 9.66
CA LEU A 25 -3.10 7.53 9.33
C LEU A 25 -3.12 6.69 10.61
N ASP A 26 -4.31 6.25 11.01
CA ASP A 26 -4.49 5.14 11.96
C ASP A 26 -4.68 3.85 11.16
N PRO A 27 -3.62 3.04 10.97
CA PRO A 27 -3.69 1.89 10.10
C PRO A 27 -4.62 0.80 10.62
N LEU A 28 -4.76 0.65 11.95
CA LEU A 28 -5.60 -0.40 12.51
C LEU A 28 -7.09 -0.02 12.43
N ALA A 29 -7.41 1.26 12.64
CA ALA A 29 -8.77 1.75 12.42
C ALA A 29 -9.18 1.64 10.95
N CYS A 30 -8.30 2.02 10.01
CA CYS A 30 -8.52 1.83 8.58
C CYS A 30 -8.71 0.35 8.23
N LEU A 31 -7.89 -0.53 8.77
CA LEU A 31 -7.99 -1.97 8.53
C LEU A 31 -9.32 -2.53 9.03
N ALA A 32 -9.72 -2.19 10.26
CA ALA A 32 -10.99 -2.62 10.83
C ALA A 32 -12.19 -2.10 10.02
N ALA A 33 -12.11 -0.88 9.49
CA ALA A 33 -13.15 -0.33 8.61
C ALA A 33 -13.24 -1.07 7.28
N TRP A 34 -12.09 -1.37 6.67
CA TRP A 34 -12.03 -2.11 5.42
C TRP A 34 -12.51 -3.56 5.57
N GLN A 35 -12.15 -4.26 6.65
CA GLN A 35 -12.65 -5.61 6.93
C GLN A 35 -14.18 -5.68 7.03
N ARG A 36 -14.83 -4.65 7.58
CA ARG A 36 -16.31 -4.56 7.57
C ARG A 36 -16.85 -4.51 6.14
N GLN A 37 -16.19 -3.81 5.24
CA GLN A 37 -16.60 -3.73 3.83
C GLN A 37 -16.38 -5.04 3.06
N LEU A 38 -15.42 -5.88 3.50
CA LEU A 38 -15.19 -7.19 2.90
C LEU A 38 -16.34 -8.17 3.19
N ALA A 39 -16.98 -8.05 4.35
CA ALA A 39 -18.14 -8.87 4.70
C ALA A 39 -19.33 -8.65 3.73
N ASP A 40 -19.39 -7.49 3.08
CA ASP A 40 -20.42 -7.12 2.12
C ASP A 40 -20.09 -7.54 0.67
N LEU A 41 -18.97 -8.25 0.43
CA LEU A 41 -18.57 -8.66 -0.91
C LEU A 41 -19.48 -9.77 -1.48
N PRO A 42 -19.83 -9.70 -2.78
CA PRO A 42 -20.45 -10.82 -3.47
C PRO A 42 -19.50 -12.04 -3.43
N GLY A 43 -19.97 -13.18 -2.93
CA GLY A 43 -19.15 -14.38 -2.73
C GLY A 43 -18.68 -14.59 -1.28
N GLY A 44 -18.93 -13.61 -0.39
CA GLY A 44 -18.61 -13.71 1.03
C GLY A 44 -17.18 -13.30 1.37
N MET A 45 -16.81 -13.51 2.64
CA MET A 45 -15.52 -13.11 3.19
C MET A 45 -14.37 -13.91 2.56
N PRO A 46 -13.32 -13.27 2.01
CA PRO A 46 -12.13 -13.96 1.54
C PRO A 46 -11.45 -14.74 2.67
N ALA A 47 -10.90 -15.91 2.36
CA ALA A 47 -10.34 -16.82 3.38
C ALA A 47 -8.91 -16.47 3.85
N ALA A 48 -8.26 -15.48 3.22
CA ALA A 48 -6.93 -15.03 3.60
C ALA A 48 -6.73 -13.53 3.39
N GLU A 49 -5.94 -12.93 4.28
CA GLU A 49 -5.53 -11.54 4.18
C GLU A 49 -4.03 -11.39 4.47
N ALA A 50 -3.38 -10.41 3.84
CA ALA A 50 -2.01 -10.00 4.14
C ALA A 50 -1.95 -8.48 4.30
N HIS A 51 -1.31 -8.03 5.38
CA HIS A 51 -1.27 -6.62 5.78
C HIS A 51 0.17 -6.16 5.98
N PHE A 52 0.48 -4.97 5.51
CA PHE A 52 1.75 -4.29 5.75
C PHE A 52 1.51 -2.87 6.23
N ILE A 53 2.18 -2.51 7.32
CA ILE A 53 2.20 -1.15 7.86
C ILE A 53 3.64 -0.67 7.85
N GLY A 54 3.94 0.30 6.98
CA GLY A 54 5.20 1.00 6.96
C GLY A 54 5.18 2.19 7.91
N ARG A 55 6.28 2.40 8.62
CA ARG A 55 6.47 3.56 9.52
C ARG A 55 7.73 4.32 9.18
N VAL A 56 7.72 5.61 9.45
CA VAL A 56 8.93 6.46 9.32
C VAL A 56 9.96 6.01 10.35
N ARG A 57 11.18 5.75 9.90
CA ARG A 57 12.31 5.38 10.78
C ARG A 57 12.78 6.60 11.58
N GLY A 58 13.36 6.38 12.75
CA GLY A 58 13.94 7.44 13.58
C GLY A 58 15.31 7.94 13.13
N VAL A 59 15.86 7.39 12.05
CA VAL A 59 17.17 7.75 11.52
C VAL A 59 17.06 8.04 10.03
N SER A 60 17.80 9.05 9.58
CA SER A 60 17.93 9.45 8.18
C SER A 60 18.72 8.41 7.37
N GLY A 61 18.74 8.55 6.04
CA GLY A 61 19.58 7.73 5.17
C GLY A 61 21.08 7.82 5.50
N GLN A 62 21.51 8.89 6.18
CA GLN A 62 22.88 9.11 6.64
C GLN A 62 23.14 8.65 8.08
N GLY A 63 22.15 8.02 8.73
CA GLY A 63 22.27 7.52 10.11
C GLY A 63 22.15 8.59 11.20
N LEU A 64 21.73 9.80 10.86
CA LEU A 64 21.50 10.88 11.83
C LEU A 64 20.08 10.80 12.39
N PRO A 65 19.81 11.29 13.62
CA PRO A 65 18.46 11.38 14.16
C PRO A 65 17.53 12.17 13.23
N LEU A 66 16.47 11.53 12.74
CA LEU A 66 15.52 12.14 11.82
C LEU A 66 14.50 12.97 12.61
N GLU A 67 14.30 14.22 12.24
CA GLU A 67 13.25 15.06 12.81
C GLU A 67 11.93 14.86 12.06
N ALA A 68 11.99 14.81 10.74
CA ALA A 68 10.85 14.54 9.88
C ALA A 68 11.27 13.94 8.53
N LEU A 69 10.39 13.13 7.96
CA LEU A 69 10.37 12.78 6.55
C LEU A 69 9.25 13.58 5.89
N GLU A 70 9.55 14.25 4.80
CA GLU A 70 8.57 14.95 3.99
C GLU A 70 8.45 14.31 2.62
N LEU A 71 7.21 14.08 2.20
CA LEU A 71 6.85 13.45 0.95
C LEU A 71 6.05 14.39 0.07
N GLU A 72 6.62 14.75 -1.07
CA GLU A 72 5.93 15.49 -2.13
C GLU A 72 5.54 14.54 -3.28
N HIS A 73 4.50 14.92 -4.02
CA HIS A 73 3.97 14.14 -5.14
C HIS A 73 3.26 15.05 -6.15
N TYR A 74 3.08 14.56 -7.38
CA TYR A 74 2.20 15.19 -8.37
C TYR A 74 0.84 14.49 -8.33
N PRO A 75 -0.23 15.12 -7.80
CA PRO A 75 -1.46 14.43 -7.39
C PRO A 75 -2.10 13.58 -8.48
N ALA A 76 -2.39 14.18 -9.63
CA ALA A 76 -3.11 13.50 -10.71
C ALA A 76 -2.35 12.31 -11.30
N MET A 77 -1.00 12.37 -11.31
CA MET A 77 -0.19 11.25 -11.82
C MET A 77 -0.06 10.15 -10.78
N ALA A 78 0.17 10.50 -9.51
CA ALA A 78 0.38 9.51 -8.46
C ALA A 78 -0.85 8.64 -8.25
N GLU A 79 -2.05 9.24 -8.20
CA GLU A 79 -3.31 8.50 -8.06
C GLU A 79 -3.57 7.57 -9.25
N ARG A 80 -3.37 8.06 -10.48
CA ARG A 80 -3.51 7.25 -11.69
C ARG A 80 -2.51 6.09 -11.70
N ARG A 81 -1.24 6.34 -11.39
CA ARG A 81 -0.20 5.29 -11.34
C ARG A 81 -0.50 4.26 -10.26
N LEU A 82 -1.03 4.68 -9.11
CA LEU A 82 -1.43 3.78 -8.04
C LEU A 82 -2.58 2.85 -8.48
N GLN A 83 -3.57 3.39 -9.21
CA GLN A 83 -4.65 2.58 -9.78
C GLN A 83 -4.12 1.58 -10.81
N GLU A 84 -3.31 2.03 -11.77
CA GLU A 84 -2.69 1.18 -12.80
C GLU A 84 -1.86 0.05 -12.15
N LEU A 85 -1.03 0.40 -11.16
CA LEU A 85 -0.22 -0.55 -10.40
C LEU A 85 -1.10 -1.60 -9.72
N ALA A 86 -2.16 -1.18 -9.03
CA ALA A 86 -3.03 -2.11 -8.31
C ALA A 86 -3.74 -3.07 -9.26
N LEU A 87 -4.20 -2.60 -10.42
CA LEU A 87 -4.81 -3.46 -11.44
C LEU A 87 -3.84 -4.51 -11.98
N VAL A 88 -2.56 -4.15 -12.16
CA VAL A 88 -1.54 -5.07 -12.69
C VAL A 88 -1.06 -6.07 -11.63
N THR A 89 -0.89 -5.64 -10.38
CA THR A 89 -0.25 -6.45 -9.33
C THR A 89 -1.21 -7.27 -8.48
N ALA A 90 -2.50 -6.92 -8.47
CA ALA A 90 -3.52 -7.54 -7.62
C ALA A 90 -4.56 -8.36 -8.40
N GLN A 91 -4.21 -8.90 -9.56
CA GLN A 91 -5.11 -9.70 -10.39
C GLN A 91 -5.67 -10.95 -9.69
N GLU A 92 -4.91 -11.53 -8.76
CA GLU A 92 -5.36 -12.69 -7.96
C GLU A 92 -6.01 -12.29 -6.63
N ALA A 93 -6.19 -10.99 -6.36
CA ALA A 93 -6.82 -10.50 -5.15
C ALA A 93 -8.33 -10.33 -5.34
N THR A 94 -9.08 -10.48 -4.25
CA THR A 94 -10.50 -10.13 -4.20
C THR A 94 -10.67 -8.64 -3.89
N ALA A 95 -9.84 -8.11 -3.00
CA ALA A 95 -9.87 -6.71 -2.60
C ALA A 95 -8.49 -6.20 -2.17
N VAL A 96 -8.26 -4.91 -2.38
CA VAL A 96 -7.03 -4.20 -2.02
C VAL A 96 -7.38 -2.90 -1.32
N LEU A 97 -6.66 -2.61 -0.25
CA LEU A 97 -6.62 -1.32 0.42
C LEU A 97 -5.20 -0.76 0.35
N VAL A 98 -5.07 0.47 -0.14
CA VAL A 98 -3.85 1.26 0.00
C VAL A 98 -4.19 2.61 0.64
N ARG A 99 -3.50 2.91 1.73
CA ARG A 99 -3.44 4.26 2.32
C ARG A 99 -1.99 4.68 2.37
N HIS A 100 -1.65 5.78 1.72
CA HIS A 100 -0.29 6.31 1.77
C HIS A 100 -0.31 7.76 2.20
N ARG A 101 0.50 8.10 3.20
CA ARG A 101 0.65 9.47 3.68
C ARG A 101 1.57 10.26 2.77
N ILE A 102 1.26 11.53 2.62
CA ILE A 102 2.11 12.55 1.99
C ILE A 102 2.25 13.73 2.95
N GLY A 103 3.09 14.71 2.59
CA GLY A 103 3.43 15.84 3.43
C GLY A 103 4.47 15.46 4.48
N GLN A 104 4.49 16.18 5.60
CA GLN A 104 5.49 15.99 6.66
C GLN A 104 5.04 14.93 7.68
N LEU A 105 5.94 13.99 7.98
CA LEU A 105 5.75 12.89 8.91
C LEU A 105 6.89 12.84 9.91
N ARG A 106 6.60 12.44 11.15
CA ARG A 106 7.59 12.26 12.21
C ARG A 106 8.02 10.80 12.34
N PRO A 107 9.19 10.52 12.93
CA PRO A 107 9.56 9.16 13.33
C PRO A 107 8.42 8.41 14.05
N GLY A 108 8.16 7.18 13.62
CA GLY A 108 7.10 6.32 14.17
C GLY A 108 5.72 6.49 13.51
N ASP A 109 5.48 7.60 12.80
CA ASP A 109 4.23 7.79 12.07
C ASP A 109 4.02 6.68 11.04
N ALA A 110 2.78 6.18 10.95
CA ALA A 110 2.39 5.29 9.87
C ALA A 110 2.40 6.06 8.55
N ILE A 111 3.24 5.62 7.61
CA ILE A 111 3.40 6.24 6.30
C ILE A 111 2.61 5.51 5.23
N VAL A 112 2.47 4.19 5.35
CA VAL A 112 1.72 3.39 4.38
C VAL A 112 1.03 2.22 5.07
N LEU A 113 -0.20 1.94 4.63
CA LEU A 113 -0.91 0.70 4.86
C LEU A 113 -1.21 0.07 3.51
N VAL A 114 -0.80 -1.17 3.31
CA VAL A 114 -1.24 -2.03 2.22
C VAL A 114 -1.91 -3.25 2.83
N ALA A 115 -3.14 -3.53 2.41
CA ALA A 115 -3.89 -4.71 2.82
C ALA A 115 -4.50 -5.38 1.59
N VAL A 116 -4.40 -6.70 1.53
CA VAL A 116 -4.89 -7.50 0.41
C VAL A 116 -5.68 -8.68 0.95
N ALA A 117 -6.88 -8.89 0.41
CA ALA A 117 -7.72 -10.04 0.69
C ALA A 117 -7.81 -10.93 -0.54
N ALA A 118 -7.73 -12.24 -0.34
CA ALA A 118 -7.83 -13.24 -1.39
C ALA A 118 -8.33 -14.59 -0.83
N ASP A 119 -8.73 -15.51 -1.71
CA ASP A 119 -9.21 -16.84 -1.28
C ASP A 119 -8.11 -17.72 -0.67
N ARG A 120 -6.85 -17.39 -0.92
CA ARG A 120 -5.69 -18.19 -0.47
C ARG A 120 -4.56 -17.28 -0.01
N ARG A 121 -3.80 -17.76 0.98
CA ARG A 121 -2.64 -17.03 1.54
C ARG A 121 -1.60 -16.64 0.49
N GLY A 122 -1.35 -17.51 -0.50
CA GLY A 122 -0.33 -17.29 -1.52
C GLY A 122 -0.59 -16.03 -2.36
N PRO A 123 -1.76 -15.94 -3.03
CA PRO A 123 -2.21 -14.71 -3.67
C PRO A 123 -2.16 -13.48 -2.77
N ALA A 124 -2.72 -13.54 -1.55
CA ALA A 124 -2.73 -12.40 -0.63
C ALA A 124 -1.31 -11.86 -0.36
N GLN A 125 -0.36 -12.75 -0.06
CA GLN A 125 1.03 -12.39 0.19
C GLN A 125 1.74 -11.85 -1.05
N ARG A 126 1.63 -12.53 -2.20
CA ARG A 126 2.31 -12.11 -3.43
C ARG A 126 1.81 -10.78 -3.96
N CYS A 127 0.49 -10.58 -4.00
CA CYS A 127 -0.10 -9.31 -4.44
C CYS A 127 0.29 -8.18 -3.49
N GLY A 128 0.27 -8.41 -2.17
CA GLY A 128 0.73 -7.42 -1.19
C GLY A 128 2.21 -7.03 -1.39
N GLN A 129 3.08 -8.01 -1.61
CA GLN A 129 4.50 -7.76 -1.90
C GLN A 129 4.69 -6.99 -3.21
N ALA A 130 4.00 -7.39 -4.27
CA ALA A 130 4.08 -6.73 -5.58
C ALA A 130 3.59 -5.27 -5.51
N LEU A 131 2.51 -5.00 -4.78
CA LEU A 131 2.00 -3.65 -4.52
C LEU A 131 3.04 -2.79 -3.78
N LEU A 132 3.69 -3.33 -2.75
CA LEU A 132 4.71 -2.60 -2.00
C LEU A 132 5.93 -2.24 -2.86
N GLU A 133 6.38 -3.18 -3.68
CA GLU A 133 7.49 -2.93 -4.59
C GLU A 133 7.13 -1.92 -5.68
N GLY A 134 5.96 -2.03 -6.29
CA GLY A 134 5.50 -1.04 -7.26
C GLY A 134 5.26 0.34 -6.64
N LEU A 135 4.76 0.43 -5.41
CA LEU A 135 4.58 1.71 -4.72
C LEU A 135 5.90 2.48 -4.56
N LYS A 136 7.01 1.76 -4.35
CA LYS A 136 8.33 2.36 -4.28
C LYS A 136 8.77 2.86 -5.66
N HIS A 137 8.63 2.07 -6.70
CA HIS A 137 9.27 2.32 -8.00
C HIS A 137 8.41 3.11 -9.00
N ASP A 138 7.10 2.87 -9.00
CA ASP A 138 6.18 3.32 -10.06
C ASP A 138 5.36 4.55 -9.65
N VAL A 139 5.27 4.84 -8.34
CA VAL A 139 4.59 6.04 -7.83
C VAL A 139 5.63 7.11 -7.48
N PRO A 140 5.67 8.24 -8.20
CA PRO A 140 6.71 9.24 -8.05
C PRO A 140 6.47 10.06 -6.77
N PHE A 141 7.19 9.66 -5.72
CA PHE A 141 7.31 10.42 -4.48
C PHE A 141 8.70 11.02 -4.36
N TRP A 142 8.77 12.31 -4.04
CA TRP A 142 10.03 12.97 -3.71
C TRP A 142 10.16 13.05 -2.19
N LYS A 143 11.28 12.57 -1.65
CA LYS A 143 11.54 12.46 -0.22
C LYS A 143 12.53 13.53 0.20
N ARG A 144 12.18 14.29 1.23
CA ARG A 144 13.07 15.22 1.92
C ARG A 144 13.20 14.82 3.38
N GLU A 145 14.43 14.60 3.84
CA GLU A 145 14.73 14.27 5.22
C GLU A 145 15.17 15.53 5.96
N TRP A 146 14.57 15.77 7.13
CA TRP A 146 14.87 16.90 7.99
C TRP A 146 15.74 16.44 9.18
N VAL A 147 16.90 17.06 9.32
CA VAL A 147 17.86 16.79 10.41
C VAL A 147 18.45 18.12 10.87
N ASN A 148 18.42 18.40 12.18
CA ASN A 148 18.90 19.65 12.77
C ASN A 148 18.31 20.90 12.10
N GLY A 149 17.02 20.86 11.76
CA GLY A 149 16.33 21.94 11.03
C GLY A 149 16.71 22.10 9.55
N VAL A 150 17.56 21.23 8.99
CA VAL A 150 17.97 21.27 7.57
C VAL A 150 17.28 20.15 6.79
N GLY A 151 16.50 20.53 5.78
CA GLY A 151 15.84 19.61 4.86
C GLY A 151 16.72 19.25 3.66
N THR A 152 17.04 17.98 3.49
CA THR A 152 17.85 17.46 2.37
C THR A 152 17.02 16.51 1.52
N TRP A 153 17.01 16.73 0.20
CA TRP A 153 16.36 15.82 -0.74
C TRP A 153 17.15 14.51 -0.83
N VAL A 154 16.44 13.39 -0.75
CA VAL A 154 17.04 12.07 -0.87
C VAL A 154 16.96 11.63 -2.33
N GLU A 155 18.12 11.35 -2.92
CA GLU A 155 18.21 10.82 -4.28
C GLU A 155 18.06 9.29 -4.26
N GLY A 156 17.05 8.79 -4.97
CA GLY A 156 16.81 7.36 -5.18
C GLY A 156 15.88 6.68 -4.16
N ASN A 157 15.37 5.52 -4.54
CA ASN A 157 14.65 4.61 -3.63
C ASN A 157 15.62 3.58 -3.08
N THR A 158 15.58 3.34 -1.77
CA THR A 158 16.33 2.25 -1.14
C THR A 158 15.82 0.91 -1.69
N PRO A 159 16.66 0.10 -2.37
CA PRO A 159 16.30 -1.27 -2.73
C PRO A 159 16.10 -2.11 -1.45
N LEU A 160 15.33 -3.20 -1.55
CA LEU A 160 15.16 -4.17 -0.46
C LEU A 160 16.50 -4.78 -0.01
#